data_AF-A0A7X8K6U8-F1
#
_entry.id   AF-A0A7X8K6U8-F1
#
_cell.length_a   1.000
_cell.length_b   1.000
_cell.length_c   1.000
_cell.angle_alpha   90.00
_cell.angle_beta   90.00
_cell.angle_gamma   90.00
#
_symmetry.space_group_name_H-M   'P 1'
#
loop_
_entity.id
_entity.type
_entity.pdbx_description
1 polymer ?
#
loop_
_entity_poly.entity_id
_entity_poly.type
_entity_poly.pdbx_seq_one_letter_code
_entity_poly.pdbx_strand_id
1 'polypeptide(L)'
;MFLPSKDPSAAMYFVYALSGIVFLYAIYRGLFTKLKTPQDYVDRAKSYVSFFRYHKKAIRILEQGLALPNLEKRDEQELHFRLGIQFFRLRDFSKATKHFDHVLPRLKNKKLEFDKGYLDMIMSYYNDQQEVTARKIYHQLLSKQHVDPRFGIVTTLDSRIFKDARNK
;
A
#
# COMPACT_ATOMS: atom_id res chain seq x y z
N MET A 1 18.16 -10.28 52.27
CA MET A 1 17.32 -9.80 51.16
C MET A 1 18.01 -10.20 49.86
N PHE A 2 17.68 -11.37 49.30
CA PHE A 2 18.26 -11.85 48.03
C PHE A 2 17.46 -11.25 46.88
N LEU A 3 18.09 -10.39 46.08
CA LEU A 3 17.50 -9.92 44.83
C LEU A 3 17.69 -11.03 43.79
N PRO A 4 16.63 -11.51 43.13
CA PRO A 4 16.77 -12.51 42.08
C PRO A 4 17.60 -11.94 40.92
N SER A 5 18.57 -12.72 40.42
CA SER A 5 19.39 -12.36 39.26
C SER A 5 18.51 -12.13 38.04
N LYS A 6 18.68 -10.99 37.36
CA LYS A 6 17.94 -10.60 36.15
C LYS A 6 18.40 -11.31 34.88
N ASP A 7 19.31 -12.29 35.00
CA ASP A 7 19.91 -12.93 33.84
C ASP A 7 18.92 -13.89 33.18
N PRO A 8 18.74 -13.81 31.85
CA PRO A 8 17.90 -14.75 31.11
C PRO A 8 18.36 -16.19 31.34
N SER A 9 17.41 -17.12 31.46
CA SER A 9 17.73 -18.54 31.50
C SER A 9 18.31 -19.01 30.15
N ALA A 10 19.03 -20.14 30.15
CA ALA A 10 19.51 -20.77 28.92
C ALA A 10 18.38 -21.00 27.89
N ALA A 11 17.18 -21.34 28.36
CA ALA A 11 15.98 -21.47 27.53
C ALA A 11 15.57 -20.14 26.88
N MET A 12 15.68 -19.02 27.60
CA MET A 12 15.41 -17.69 27.03
C MET A 12 16.42 -17.32 25.95
N TYR A 13 17.71 -17.62 26.13
CA TYR A 13 18.71 -17.42 25.08
C TYR A 13 18.41 -18.26 23.83
N PHE A 14 17.96 -19.50 24.00
CA PHE A 14 17.53 -20.34 22.88
C PHE A 14 16.32 -19.75 22.14
N VAL A 15 15.31 -19.25 22.86
CA VAL A 15 14.14 -18.59 22.27
C VAL A 15 14.55 -17.33 21.50
N TYR A 16 15.47 -16.52 22.03
CA TYR A 16 15.98 -15.34 21.34
C TYR A 16 16.77 -15.70 20.07
N ALA A 17 17.64 -16.71 20.15
CA ALA A 17 18.38 -17.19 18.98
C ALA A 17 17.44 -17.71 17.88
N LEU A 18 16.45 -18.53 18.25
CA LEU A 18 15.46 -19.05 17.31
C LEU A 18 14.62 -17.92 16.70
N SER A 19 14.17 -16.96 17.52
CA SER A 19 13.43 -15.79 17.05
C SER A 19 14.25 -14.93 16.09
N GLY A 20 15.54 -14.76 16.37
CA GLY A 20 16.49 -14.09 15.48
C GLY A 20 16.64 -14.80 14.14
N ILE A 21 16.78 -16.13 14.13
CA ILE A 21 16.88 -16.93 12.89
C ILE A 21 15.59 -16.81 12.08
N VAL A 22 14.41 -16.91 12.70
CA VAL A 22 13.12 -16.75 12.02
C VAL A 22 12.97 -15.34 11.44
N PHE A 23 13.38 -14.31 12.18
CA PHE A 23 13.35 -12.93 11.71
C PHE A 23 14.30 -12.70 10.52
N LEU A 24 15.53 -13.20 10.60
CA LEU A 24 16.50 -13.13 9.49
C LEU A 24 16.02 -13.91 8.26
N TYR A 25 15.39 -15.07 8.45
CA TYR A 25 14.80 -15.85 7.37
C TYR A 25 13.64 -15.10 6.70
N ALA A 26 12.79 -14.41 7.47
CA ALA A 26 11.73 -13.57 6.93
C ALA A 26 12.27 -12.42 6.08
N ILE A 27 13.33 -11.73 6.54
CA ILE A 27 14.03 -10.70 5.76
C ILE A 27 14.62 -11.30 4.49
N TYR A 28 15.32 -12.43 4.60
CA TYR A 28 15.95 -13.10 3.47
C TYR A 28 14.91 -13.47 2.40
N ARG A 29 13.80 -14.08 2.82
CA ARG A 29 12.71 -14.49 1.93
C ARG A 29 12.06 -13.29 1.23
N GLY A 30 11.85 -12.18 1.94
CA GLY A 30 11.26 -10.96 1.35
C GLY A 30 12.16 -10.28 0.31
N LEU A 31 13.48 -10.36 0.48
CA LEU A 31 14.44 -9.62 -0.35
C LEU A 31 15.06 -10.44 -1.49
N PHE A 32 15.27 -11.75 -1.32
CA PHE A 32 16.14 -12.56 -2.19
C PHE A 32 15.45 -13.76 -2.87
N THR A 33 14.13 -13.94 -2.72
CA THR A 33 13.36 -14.96 -3.44
C THR A 33 13.42 -14.79 -4.98
N LYS A 34 12.92 -15.73 -5.77
CA LYS A 34 12.82 -15.53 -7.22
C LYS A 34 11.57 -14.71 -7.54
N LEU A 35 11.69 -13.69 -8.39
CA LEU A 35 10.56 -12.92 -8.88
C LEU A 35 10.00 -13.63 -10.12
N LYS A 36 8.83 -14.25 -10.00
CA LYS A 36 8.19 -14.97 -11.13
C LYS A 36 6.78 -14.49 -11.39
N THR A 37 6.03 -14.30 -10.31
CA THR A 37 4.63 -13.88 -10.36
C THR A 37 4.50 -12.38 -10.09
N PRO A 38 3.45 -11.71 -10.57
CA PRO A 38 3.18 -10.31 -10.24
C PRO A 38 3.16 -10.05 -8.72
N GLN A 39 2.63 -11.01 -7.96
CA GLN A 39 2.59 -10.94 -6.51
C GLN A 39 3.99 -10.91 -5.88
N ASP A 40 4.97 -11.65 -6.43
CA ASP A 40 6.34 -11.62 -5.92
C ASP A 40 6.96 -10.22 -6.01
N TYR A 41 6.67 -9.49 -7.10
CA TYR A 41 7.13 -8.12 -7.29
C TYR A 41 6.46 -7.17 -6.28
N VAL A 42 5.16 -7.33 -6.05
CA VAL A 42 4.42 -6.55 -5.04
C VAL A 42 4.99 -6.79 -3.64
N ASP A 43 5.22 -8.05 -3.26
CA ASP A 43 5.69 -8.41 -1.92
C ASP A 43 7.14 -7.96 -1.68
N ARG A 44 7.98 -8.04 -2.71
CA ARG A 44 9.33 -7.49 -2.64
C ARG A 44 9.32 -5.97 -2.50
N ALA A 45 8.51 -5.28 -3.31
CA ALA A 45 8.37 -3.83 -3.23
C ALA A 45 7.90 -3.39 -1.83
N LYS A 46 6.90 -4.08 -1.27
CA LYS A 46 6.44 -3.87 0.11
C LYS A 46 7.56 -4.09 1.13
N SER A 47 8.32 -5.18 0.99
CA SER A 47 9.46 -5.48 1.87
C SER A 47 10.50 -4.36 1.86
N TYR A 48 10.87 -3.83 0.68
CA TYR A 48 11.80 -2.71 0.57
C TYR A 48 11.30 -1.42 1.23
N VAL A 49 10.01 -1.13 1.13
CA VAL A 49 9.41 0.02 1.82
C VAL A 49 9.36 -0.22 3.32
N SER A 50 8.96 -1.41 3.76
CA SER A 50 8.79 -1.74 5.17
C SER A 50 10.12 -1.71 5.93
N PHE A 51 11.17 -2.31 5.37
CA PHE A 51 12.47 -2.41 6.05
C PHE A 51 13.35 -1.17 5.88
N PHE A 52 13.28 -0.51 4.71
CA PHE A 52 14.25 0.55 4.36
C PHE A 52 13.62 1.88 3.96
N ARG A 53 12.28 1.97 3.83
CA ARG A 53 11.58 3.14 3.27
C ARG A 53 12.05 3.52 1.86
N TYR A 54 12.55 2.54 1.10
CA TYR A 54 13.13 2.77 -0.23
C TYR A 54 12.08 2.80 -1.34
N HIS A 55 11.30 3.88 -1.38
CA HIS A 55 10.23 4.07 -2.37
C HIS A 55 10.72 4.00 -3.83
N LYS A 56 11.85 4.63 -4.16
CA LYS A 56 12.43 4.58 -5.52
C LYS A 56 12.82 3.16 -5.96
N LYS A 57 13.26 2.32 -5.02
CA LYS A 57 13.61 0.92 -5.33
C LYS A 57 12.35 0.07 -5.49
N ALA A 58 11.35 0.29 -4.64
CA ALA A 58 10.04 -0.34 -4.77
C ALA A 58 9.37 -0.03 -6.11
N ILE A 59 9.46 1.22 -6.59
CA ILE A 59 8.97 1.61 -7.93
C ILE A 59 9.65 0.77 -9.02
N ARG A 60 10.98 0.70 -9.05
CA ARG A 60 11.71 -0.09 -10.06
C ARG A 60 11.30 -1.56 -10.06
N ILE A 61 11.09 -2.14 -8.88
CA ILE A 61 10.63 -3.54 -8.76
C ILE A 61 9.22 -3.69 -9.33
N LEU A 62 8.30 -2.78 -9.02
CA LEU A 62 6.93 -2.84 -9.56
C LEU A 62 6.89 -2.63 -11.08
N GLU A 63 7.73 -1.73 -11.62
CA GLU A 63 7.89 -1.53 -13.07
C GLU A 63 8.42 -2.80 -13.76
N GLN A 64 9.33 -3.54 -13.14
CA GLN A 64 9.75 -4.86 -13.64
C GLN A 64 8.59 -5.86 -13.66
N GLY A 65 7.70 -5.81 -12.66
CA GLY A 65 6.49 -6.63 -12.62
C GLY A 65 5.53 -6.31 -13.77
N LEU A 66 5.40 -5.04 -14.15
CA LEU A 66 4.60 -4.62 -15.31
C LEU A 66 5.17 -5.10 -16.66
N ALA A 67 6.47 -5.41 -16.71
CA ALA A 67 7.14 -5.92 -17.91
C ALA A 67 7.00 -7.45 -18.09
N LEU A 68 6.27 -8.14 -17.20
CA LEU A 68 6.04 -9.59 -17.33
C LEU A 68 5.20 -9.92 -18.57
N PRO A 69 5.54 -10.98 -19.32
CA PRO A 69 4.68 -11.46 -20.40
C PRO A 69 3.38 -12.04 -19.83
N ASN A 70 2.28 -11.91 -20.58
CA ASN A 70 0.96 -12.46 -20.24
C ASN A 70 0.40 -11.98 -18.88
N LEU A 71 0.66 -10.72 -18.53
CA LEU A 71 0.14 -10.13 -17.30
C LEU A 71 -1.39 -10.04 -17.34
N GLU A 72 -2.06 -10.69 -16.40
CA GLU A 72 -3.51 -10.56 -16.28
C GLU A 72 -3.89 -9.14 -15.87
N LYS A 73 -5.00 -8.64 -16.40
CA LYS A 73 -5.50 -7.29 -16.13
C LYS A 73 -5.67 -6.99 -14.63
N ARG A 74 -6.07 -7.99 -13.84
CA ARG A 74 -6.21 -7.82 -12.38
C ARG A 74 -4.86 -7.55 -11.72
N ASP A 75 -3.82 -8.28 -12.13
CA ASP A 75 -2.48 -8.15 -11.59
C ASP A 75 -1.80 -6.86 -12.06
N GLU A 76 -2.02 -6.47 -13.31
CA GLU A 76 -1.64 -5.17 -13.86
C GLU A 76 -2.21 -4.02 -13.02
N GLN A 77 -3.51 -4.10 -12.69
CA GLN A 77 -4.17 -3.11 -11.83
C GLN A 77 -3.59 -3.07 -10.42
N GLU A 78 -3.23 -4.22 -9.84
CA GLU A 78 -2.60 -4.25 -8.52
C GLU A 78 -1.20 -3.62 -8.56
N LEU A 79 -0.38 -3.93 -9.58
CA LEU A 79 0.93 -3.32 -9.76
C LEU A 79 0.83 -1.79 -9.92
N HIS A 80 -0.10 -1.32 -10.77
CA HIS A 80 -0.37 0.11 -10.91
C HIS A 80 -0.87 0.75 -9.63
N PHE A 81 -1.74 0.09 -8.87
CA PHE A 81 -2.19 0.59 -7.58
C PHE A 81 -1.04 0.77 -6.59
N ARG A 82 -0.11 -0.20 -6.53
CA ARG A 82 1.08 -0.11 -5.69
C ARG A 82 2.05 0.97 -6.16
N LEU A 83 2.22 1.15 -7.48
CA LEU A 83 3.03 2.24 -8.05
C LEU A 83 2.45 3.61 -7.70
N GLY A 84 1.14 3.80 -7.88
CA GLY A 84 0.45 5.04 -7.51
C GLY A 84 0.69 5.42 -6.05
N ILE A 85 0.61 4.43 -5.14
CA ILE A 85 0.95 4.63 -3.73
C ILE A 85 2.40 5.08 -3.56
N GLN A 86 3.37 4.47 -4.24
CA GLN A 86 4.79 4.89 -4.09
C GLN A 86 5.04 6.31 -4.62
N PHE A 87 4.45 6.67 -5.76
CA PHE A 87 4.55 8.03 -6.29
C PHE A 87 3.88 9.06 -5.37
N PHE A 88 2.72 8.72 -4.78
CA PHE A 88 2.10 9.54 -3.75
C PHE A 88 3.03 9.77 -2.54
N ARG A 89 3.71 8.71 -2.06
CA ARG A 89 4.68 8.84 -0.95
C ARG A 89 5.87 9.73 -1.30
N LEU A 90 6.25 9.79 -2.58
CA LEU A 90 7.25 10.72 -3.10
C LEU A 90 6.71 12.12 -3.44
N ARG A 91 5.43 12.38 -3.19
CA ARG A 91 4.70 13.62 -3.56
C ARG A 91 4.69 13.93 -5.07
N ASP A 92 4.92 12.92 -5.91
CA ASP A 92 4.78 13.02 -7.37
C ASP A 92 3.33 12.69 -7.74
N PHE A 93 2.42 13.63 -7.45
CA PHE A 93 0.98 13.40 -7.58
C PHE A 93 0.54 13.17 -9.02
N SER A 94 1.20 13.83 -9.99
CA SER A 94 0.91 13.65 -11.41
C SER A 94 1.24 12.25 -11.91
N LYS A 95 2.34 11.63 -11.46
CA LYS A 95 2.61 10.22 -11.77
C LYS A 95 1.71 9.28 -10.96
N ALA A 96 1.36 9.64 -9.74
CA ALA A 96 0.46 8.86 -8.93
C ALA A 96 -0.92 8.73 -9.59
N THR A 97 -1.52 9.85 -10.05
CA THR A 97 -2.81 9.86 -10.75
C THR A 97 -2.76 9.04 -12.04
N LYS A 98 -1.71 9.21 -12.86
CA LYS A 98 -1.51 8.39 -14.07
C LYS A 98 -1.55 6.89 -13.81
N HIS A 99 -0.92 6.41 -12.73
CA HIS A 99 -1.01 4.99 -12.38
C HIS A 99 -2.37 4.62 -11.79
N PHE A 100 -2.97 5.49 -11.00
CA PHE A 100 -4.31 5.26 -10.45
C PHE A 100 -5.40 5.25 -11.52
N ASP A 101 -5.22 5.87 -12.68
CA ASP A 101 -6.15 5.80 -13.81
C ASP A 101 -6.39 4.35 -14.26
N HIS A 102 -5.35 3.52 -14.29
CA HIS A 102 -5.44 2.09 -14.62
C HIS A 102 -6.29 1.31 -13.58
N VAL A 103 -6.39 1.84 -12.35
CA VAL A 103 -7.08 1.21 -11.22
C VAL A 103 -8.55 1.60 -11.13
N LEU A 104 -8.95 2.76 -11.69
CA LEU A 104 -10.34 3.25 -11.64
C LEU A 104 -11.40 2.20 -12.02
N PRO A 105 -11.21 1.34 -13.04
CA PRO A 105 -12.21 0.31 -13.37
C PRO A 105 -12.47 -0.67 -12.22
N ARG A 106 -11.47 -0.97 -11.39
CA ARG A 106 -11.57 -1.88 -10.23
C ARG A 106 -12.57 -1.36 -9.20
N LEU A 107 -12.74 -0.04 -9.07
CA LEU A 107 -13.65 0.57 -8.09
C LEU A 107 -15.13 0.23 -8.33
N LYS A 108 -15.48 -0.20 -9.55
CA LYS A 108 -16.85 -0.64 -9.88
C LYS A 108 -17.17 -2.03 -9.32
N ASN A 109 -16.17 -2.80 -8.90
CA ASN A 109 -16.37 -4.13 -8.35
C ASN A 109 -17.21 -4.08 -7.06
N LYS A 110 -18.24 -4.93 -6.97
CA LYS A 110 -19.08 -5.08 -5.78
C LYS A 110 -18.31 -5.68 -4.59
N LYS A 111 -17.40 -6.63 -4.85
CA LYS A 111 -16.56 -7.29 -3.84
C LYS A 111 -15.19 -6.61 -3.70
N LEU A 112 -15.15 -5.29 -3.81
CA LEU A 112 -13.92 -4.54 -3.63
C LEU A 112 -13.53 -4.58 -2.15
N GLU A 113 -12.37 -5.15 -1.85
CA GLU A 113 -11.81 -5.10 -0.50
C GLU A 113 -11.17 -3.73 -0.22
N PHE A 114 -11.32 -3.26 1.01
CA PHE A 114 -10.70 -2.01 1.45
C PHE A 114 -9.17 -2.13 1.54
N ASP A 115 -8.47 -1.14 0.98
CA ASP A 115 -7.03 -0.91 1.15
C ASP A 115 -6.81 0.57 1.49
N LYS A 116 -5.94 0.87 2.46
CA LYS A 116 -5.63 2.27 2.86
C LYS A 116 -5.06 3.09 1.71
N GLY A 117 -4.47 2.45 0.69
CA GLY A 117 -4.01 3.10 -0.54
C GLY A 117 -5.10 3.84 -1.29
N TYR A 118 -6.39 3.56 -1.06
CA TYR A 118 -7.47 4.36 -1.64
C TYR A 118 -7.50 5.80 -1.09
N LEU A 119 -7.07 6.03 0.15
CA LEU A 119 -6.92 7.38 0.69
C LEU A 119 -5.81 8.13 -0.05
N ASP A 120 -4.69 7.44 -0.30
CA ASP A 120 -3.57 7.97 -1.09
C ASP A 120 -4.03 8.29 -2.53
N MET A 121 -4.87 7.44 -3.13
CA MET A 121 -5.47 7.67 -4.44
C MET A 121 -6.33 8.93 -4.46
N ILE A 122 -7.30 9.07 -3.55
CA ILE A 122 -8.15 10.27 -3.47
C ILE A 122 -7.28 11.53 -3.30
N MET A 123 -6.32 11.50 -2.36
CA MET A 123 -5.45 12.65 -2.10
C MET A 123 -4.50 12.95 -3.26
N SER A 124 -4.11 11.96 -4.06
CA SER A 124 -3.31 12.18 -5.28
C SER A 124 -4.10 12.99 -6.29
N TYR A 125 -5.34 12.60 -6.61
CA TYR A 125 -6.19 13.37 -7.51
C TYR A 125 -6.47 14.77 -6.98
N TYR A 126 -6.73 14.92 -5.68
CA TYR A 126 -6.96 16.22 -5.08
C TYR A 126 -5.73 17.14 -5.20
N ASN A 127 -4.54 16.64 -4.86
CA ASN A 127 -3.30 17.42 -4.92
C ASN A 127 -2.81 17.67 -6.36
N ASP A 128 -3.21 16.83 -7.31
CA ASP A 128 -2.99 17.01 -8.75
C ASP A 128 -4.06 17.92 -9.41
N GLN A 129 -4.82 18.67 -8.61
CA GLN A 129 -5.85 19.62 -9.06
C GLN A 129 -7.05 18.96 -9.78
N GLN A 130 -7.21 17.65 -9.69
CA GLN A 130 -8.31 16.88 -10.26
C GLN A 130 -9.43 16.66 -9.21
N GLU A 131 -9.92 17.74 -8.62
CA GLU A 131 -10.81 17.70 -7.47
C GLU A 131 -12.14 16.97 -7.75
N VAL A 132 -12.72 17.14 -8.95
CA VAL A 132 -13.96 16.46 -9.36
C VAL A 132 -13.77 14.94 -9.34
N THR A 133 -12.65 14.46 -9.86
CA THR A 133 -12.29 13.04 -9.86
C THR A 133 -12.07 12.54 -8.44
N ALA A 134 -11.35 13.30 -7.60
CA ALA A 134 -11.13 12.96 -6.20
C ALA A 134 -12.45 12.79 -5.43
N ARG A 135 -13.38 13.74 -5.58
CA ARG A 135 -14.72 13.70 -4.95
C ARG A 135 -15.55 12.53 -5.47
N LYS A 136 -15.49 12.23 -6.77
CA LYS A 136 -16.18 11.08 -7.36
C LYS A 136 -15.68 9.76 -6.77
N ILE A 137 -14.36 9.58 -6.69
CA ILE A 137 -13.73 8.39 -6.09
C ILE A 137 -14.11 8.28 -4.61
N TYR A 138 -14.04 9.40 -3.87
CA TYR A 138 -14.46 9.48 -2.47
C TYR A 138 -15.88 8.93 -2.29
N HIS A 139 -16.87 9.44 -3.04
CA HIS A 139 -18.26 9.02 -2.88
C HIS A 139 -18.47 7.56 -3.30
N GLN A 140 -17.79 7.12 -4.36
CA GLN A 140 -17.86 5.74 -4.83
C GLN A 140 -17.29 4.73 -3.83
N LEU A 141 -16.25 5.13 -3.08
CA LEU A 141 -15.69 4.30 -2.00
C LEU A 141 -16.59 4.36 -0.77
N LEU A 142 -17.05 5.55 -0.37
CA LEU A 142 -17.94 5.73 0.78
C LEU A 142 -19.23 4.91 0.62
N SER A 143 -19.81 4.85 -0.58
CA SER A 143 -21.03 4.06 -0.82
C SER A 143 -20.86 2.56 -0.56
N LYS A 144 -19.62 2.06 -0.48
CA LYS A 144 -19.31 0.65 -0.16
C LYS A 144 -19.22 0.39 1.34
N GLN A 145 -19.35 1.40 2.20
CA GLN A 145 -19.30 1.24 3.65
C GLN A 145 -20.34 0.25 4.20
N HIS A 146 -21.48 0.10 3.51
CA HIS A 146 -22.51 -0.86 3.88
C HIS A 146 -22.06 -2.32 3.72
N VAL A 147 -21.08 -2.57 2.84
CA VAL A 147 -20.51 -3.91 2.60
C VAL A 147 -19.27 -4.14 3.46
N ASP A 148 -18.39 -3.13 3.54
CA ASP A 148 -17.20 -3.15 4.38
C ASP A 148 -17.07 -1.81 5.12
N PRO A 149 -17.34 -1.76 6.43
CA PRO A 149 -17.34 -0.53 7.22
C PRO A 149 -16.02 0.25 7.16
N ARG A 150 -14.90 -0.39 6.81
CA ARG A 150 -13.60 0.28 6.68
C ARG A 150 -13.59 1.33 5.58
N PHE A 151 -14.46 1.23 4.57
CA PHE A 151 -14.62 2.31 3.59
C PHE A 151 -15.09 3.62 4.21
N GLY A 152 -15.74 3.61 5.38
CA GLY A 152 -16.11 4.82 6.12
C GLY A 152 -14.89 5.69 6.52
N ILE A 153 -13.67 5.13 6.55
CA ILE A 153 -12.44 5.86 6.84
C ILE A 153 -12.19 6.99 5.83
N VAL A 154 -12.75 6.93 4.61
CA VAL A 154 -12.60 8.02 3.63
C VAL A 154 -13.11 9.36 4.15
N THR A 155 -14.09 9.37 5.07
CA THR A 155 -14.64 10.58 5.72
C THR A 155 -13.60 11.40 6.49
N THR A 156 -12.48 10.78 6.87
CA THR A 156 -11.34 11.51 7.47
C THR A 156 -10.77 12.58 6.52
N LEU A 157 -11.05 12.50 5.22
CA LEU A 157 -10.62 13.45 4.21
C LEU A 157 -11.60 14.61 3.98
N ASP A 158 -12.77 14.63 4.65
CA ASP A 158 -13.84 15.61 4.38
C ASP A 158 -13.36 17.06 4.49
N SER A 159 -12.61 17.32 5.57
CA SER A 159 -12.07 18.65 5.86
C SER A 159 -11.13 19.18 4.79
N ARG A 160 -10.49 18.28 4.02
CA ARG A 160 -9.55 18.62 2.96
C ARG A 160 -10.27 18.72 1.61
N ILE A 161 -11.06 17.71 1.25
CA ILE A 161 -11.66 17.58 -0.07
C ILE A 161 -12.82 18.55 -0.29
N PHE A 162 -13.53 18.94 0.78
CA PHE A 162 -14.74 19.79 0.70
C PHE A 162 -14.56 21.13 1.42
N LYS A 163 -13.31 21.58 1.62
CA LYS A 163 -13.01 22.81 2.36
C LYS A 163 -13.69 24.04 1.74
N ASP A 164 -13.81 24.10 0.42
CA ASP A 164 -14.36 25.25 -0.30
C ASP A 164 -15.89 25.20 -0.50
N ALA A 165 -16.53 24.05 -0.22
CA ALA A 165 -17.98 23.89 -0.37
C ALA A 165 -18.78 24.36 0.86
N ARG A 166 -18.10 24.68 1.97
CA ARG A 166 -18.74 25.09 3.25
C ARG A 166 -18.65 26.59 3.53
N ASN A 167 -17.97 27.35 2.67
CA ASN A 167 -17.79 28.80 2.78
C ASN A 167 -18.55 29.58 1.68
N LYS A 168 -19.49 28.94 1.00
CA LYS A 168 -20.45 29.54 0.07
C LYS A 168 -21.85 29.17 0.54
#